data_AF-K1TFG6-F1
#
_entry.id   AF-K1TFG6-F1
#
_cell.length_a   1.000
_cell.length_b   1.000
_cell.length_c   1.000
_cell.angle_alpha   90.00
_cell.angle_beta   90.00
_cell.angle_gamma   90.00
#
_symmetry.space_group_name_H-M   'P 1'
#
loop_
_entity.id
_entity.type
_entity.pdbx_description
1 polymer ?
#
loop_
_entity_poly.entity_id
_entity_poly.type
_entity_poly.pdbx_seq_one_letter_code
_entity_poly.pdbx_strand_id
1 'polypeptide(L)'
;KFEADKAEREGDYGRVAEIRYGKLQALNQEIEETQQKLHEMQGDKAMIKEEVDPEDIADVVSRWTGIPVSKMLQSEKDKLLHLEAELHQRVIGQDEAIEAVSDAVRRSRAGLQDPKRPIGSFLFLGTTGVGKTELAKALAEFLFDDETMMTRIDMSEYQEKHSVSRLVGAPPGYV
;
A
#
# COMPACT_ATOMS: atom_id res chain seq x y z
N LYS A 1 -5.17 23.43 21.14
CA LYS A 1 -5.44 23.76 19.72
C LYS A 1 -6.90 24.17 19.49
N PHE A 2 -7.88 23.31 19.76
CA PHE A 2 -9.31 23.59 19.54
C PHE A 2 -9.82 24.92 20.13
N GLU A 3 -9.38 25.31 21.33
CA GLU A 3 -9.74 26.61 21.93
C GLU A 3 -9.18 27.82 21.17
N ALA A 4 -7.96 27.73 20.63
CA ALA A 4 -7.39 28.81 19.81
C ALA A 4 -8.14 28.94 18.48
N ASP A 5 -8.51 27.82 17.86
CA ASP A 5 -9.25 27.81 16.59
C ASP A 5 -10.71 28.29 16.77
N LYS A 6 -11.24 28.20 18.00
CA LYS A 6 -12.52 28.79 18.38
C LYS A 6 -12.39 30.31 18.59
N ALA A 7 -11.37 30.76 19.34
CA ALA A 7 -11.10 32.18 19.57
C ALA A 7 -10.79 32.95 18.26
N GLU A 8 -10.11 32.30 17.30
CA GLU A 8 -9.85 32.86 15.97
C GLU A 8 -11.14 33.06 15.16
N ARG A 9 -12.09 32.11 15.25
CA ARG A 9 -13.42 32.23 14.62
C ARG A 9 -14.29 33.31 15.29
N GLU A 10 -14.08 33.57 16.57
CA GLU A 10 -14.78 34.60 17.35
C GLU A 10 -14.12 35.98 17.24
N GLY A 11 -12.97 36.09 16.57
CA GLY A 11 -12.23 37.35 16.35
C GLY A 11 -11.39 37.81 17.54
N ASP A 12 -11.21 36.97 18.56
CA ASP A 12 -10.39 37.27 19.74
C ASP A 12 -8.92 36.90 19.50
N TYR A 13 -8.22 37.74 18.74
CA TYR A 13 -6.82 37.54 18.38
C TYR A 13 -5.86 37.65 19.58
N GLY A 14 -6.25 38.33 20.66
CA GLY A 14 -5.47 38.40 21.89
C GLY A 14 -5.37 37.04 22.57
N ARG A 15 -6.53 36.36 22.71
CA ARG A 15 -6.61 35.00 23.24
C ARG A 15 -5.90 33.99 22.35
N VAL A 16 -6.00 34.13 21.03
CA VAL A 16 -5.26 33.29 20.07
C VAL A 16 -3.74 33.41 20.30
N ALA A 17 -3.23 34.62 20.46
CA ALA A 17 -1.81 34.85 20.66
C ALA A 17 -1.31 34.26 21.99
N GLU A 18 -2.06 34.45 23.08
CA GLU A 18 -1.77 33.87 24.40
C GLU A 18 -1.68 32.34 24.34
N ILE A 19 -2.62 31.70 23.63
CA ILE A 19 -2.67 30.23 23.54
C ILE A 19 -1.58 29.69 22.61
N ARG A 20 -1.45 30.23 21.39
CA ARG A 20 -0.53 29.69 20.37
C ARG A 20 0.93 30.02 20.66
N TYR A 21 1.24 31.26 21.05
CA TYR A 21 2.63 31.72 21.24
C TYR A 21 3.07 31.72 22.70
N GLY A 22 2.14 31.71 23.66
CA GLY A 22 2.47 31.57 25.08
C GLY A 22 2.40 30.11 25.51
N LYS A 23 1.18 29.64 25.76
CA LYS A 23 0.93 28.36 26.44
C LYS A 23 1.39 27.15 25.62
N LEU A 24 1.06 27.09 24.34
CA LEU A 24 1.45 25.97 23.47
C LEU A 24 2.97 25.87 23.30
N GLN A 25 3.65 27.01 23.17
CA GLN A 25 5.11 27.01 23.04
C GLN A 25 5.78 26.51 24.33
N ALA A 26 5.33 26.98 25.49
CA ALA A 26 5.84 26.52 26.79
C ALA A 26 5.57 25.03 27.02
N LEU A 27 4.35 24.56 26.76
CA LEU A 27 3.99 23.14 26.89
C LEU A 27 4.79 22.25 25.94
N ASN A 28 5.04 22.69 24.70
CA ASN A 28 5.85 21.92 23.76
C ASN A 28 7.32 21.84 24.21
N GLN A 29 7.89 22.95 24.73
CA GLN A 29 9.24 22.93 25.31
C GLN A 29 9.32 22.00 26.52
N GLU A 30 8.31 22.02 27.39
CA GLU A 30 8.25 21.13 28.55
C GLU A 30 8.15 19.66 28.12
N ILE A 31 7.39 19.34 27.07
CA ILE A 31 7.32 18.01 26.47
C ILE A 31 8.70 17.59 25.93
N GLU A 32 9.36 18.42 25.13
CA GLU A 32 10.68 18.12 24.56
C GLU A 32 11.74 17.90 25.65
N GLU A 33 11.79 18.77 26.65
CA GLU A 33 12.72 18.62 27.78
C GLU A 33 12.46 17.34 28.57
N THR A 34 11.19 17.01 28.78
CA THR A 34 10.81 15.79 29.51
C THR A 34 11.17 14.55 28.70
N GLN A 35 10.92 14.56 27.39
CA GLN A 35 11.31 13.46 26.48
C GLN A 35 12.83 13.27 26.44
N GLN A 36 13.62 14.34 26.37
CA GLN A 36 15.09 14.24 26.43
C GLN A 36 15.58 13.65 27.75
N LYS A 37 15.07 14.14 28.88
CA LYS A 37 15.42 13.59 30.20
C LYS A 37 15.07 12.11 30.30
N LEU A 38 13.92 11.72 29.76
CA LEU A 38 13.45 10.34 29.77
C LEU A 38 14.34 9.44 28.90
N HIS A 39 14.77 9.94 27.74
CA HIS A 39 15.71 9.24 26.85
C HIS A 39 17.10 9.07 27.50
N GLU A 40 17.62 10.10 28.16
CA GLU A 40 18.88 10.03 28.93
C GLU A 40 18.79 9.06 30.12
N MET A 41 17.63 8.98 30.79
CA MET A 41 17.41 8.10 31.94
C MET A 41 17.23 6.62 31.55
N GLN A 42 16.66 6.33 30.38
CA GLN A 42 16.41 4.96 29.93
C GLN A 42 17.64 4.27 29.30
N GLY A 43 18.59 5.03 28.73
CA GLY A 43 19.78 4.47 28.06
C GLY A 43 19.44 3.44 26.96
N ASP A 44 20.40 2.58 26.59
CA ASP A 44 20.24 1.55 25.53
C ASP A 44 19.27 0.40 25.86
N LYS A 45 18.67 0.36 27.05
CA LYS A 45 17.77 -0.73 27.50
C LYS A 45 16.55 -0.19 28.22
N ALA A 46 15.69 0.50 27.48
CA ALA A 46 14.33 0.79 27.94
C ALA A 46 13.58 -0.54 28.19
N MET A 47 13.14 -0.78 29.42
CA MET A 47 12.31 -1.95 29.78
C MET A 47 10.87 -1.85 29.25
N ILE A 48 10.46 -0.65 28.84
CA ILE A 48 9.12 -0.34 28.33
C ILE A 48 9.32 0.45 27.04
N LYS A 49 8.77 -0.08 25.94
CA LYS A 49 8.74 0.58 24.63
C LYS A 49 7.55 1.54 24.62
N GLU A 50 7.82 2.85 24.68
CA GLU A 50 6.78 3.89 24.68
C GLU A 50 6.49 4.48 23.28
N GLU A 51 7.33 4.16 22.29
CA GLU A 51 7.17 4.61 20.91
C GLU A 51 6.68 3.48 20.02
N VAL A 52 5.80 3.84 19.08
CA VAL A 52 5.30 2.91 18.05
C VAL A 52 6.24 2.97 16.86
N ASP A 53 6.84 1.84 16.52
CA ASP A 53 7.74 1.70 15.37
C ASP A 53 7.09 0.93 14.21
N PRO A 54 7.74 0.85 13.04
CA PRO A 54 7.21 0.10 11.90
C PRO A 54 6.97 -1.39 12.20
N GLU A 55 7.71 -1.99 13.14
CA GLU A 55 7.54 -3.39 13.53
C GLU A 55 6.23 -3.58 14.30
N ASP A 56 5.88 -2.66 15.20
CA ASP A 56 4.60 -2.67 15.92
C ASP A 56 3.42 -2.56 14.96
N ILE A 57 3.53 -1.71 13.93
CA ILE A 57 2.51 -1.58 12.89
C ILE A 57 2.41 -2.87 12.08
N ALA A 58 3.55 -3.44 11.67
CA ALA A 58 3.58 -4.67 10.89
C ALA A 58 2.99 -5.86 11.68
N ASP A 59 3.23 -5.95 12.99
CA ASP A 59 2.66 -6.97 13.87
C ASP A 59 1.12 -6.91 13.90
N VAL A 60 0.56 -5.70 14.02
CA VAL A 60 -0.90 -5.50 14.03
C VAL A 60 -1.50 -5.87 12.68
N VAL A 61 -0.91 -5.39 11.58
CA VAL A 61 -1.40 -5.68 10.23
C VAL A 61 -1.25 -7.17 9.89
N SER A 62 -0.16 -7.80 10.33
CA SER A 62 0.08 -9.24 10.17
C SER A 62 -1.02 -10.07 10.84
N ARG A 63 -1.42 -9.71 12.06
CA ARG A 63 -2.52 -10.40 12.76
C ARG A 63 -3.86 -10.27 12.04
N TRP A 64 -4.10 -9.17 11.33
CA TRP A 64 -5.35 -8.95 10.58
C TRP A 64 -5.35 -9.63 9.21
N THR A 65 -4.21 -9.61 8.52
CA THR A 65 -4.09 -10.05 7.12
C THR A 65 -3.55 -11.47 6.98
N GLY A 66 -2.88 -12.00 8.01
CA GLY A 66 -2.17 -13.28 7.95
C GLY A 66 -0.82 -13.22 7.23
N ILE A 67 -0.43 -12.06 6.67
CA ILE A 67 0.84 -11.89 5.97
C ILE A 67 1.97 -11.80 7.01
N PRO A 68 3.08 -12.57 6.89
CA PRO A 68 4.17 -12.53 7.85
C PRO A 68 4.87 -11.16 7.93
N VAL A 69 5.23 -10.74 9.15
CA VAL A 69 5.95 -9.48 9.42
C VAL A 69 7.25 -9.39 8.64
N SER A 70 8.00 -10.50 8.52
CA SER A 70 9.23 -10.57 7.74
C SER A 70 9.03 -10.22 6.26
N LYS A 71 7.86 -10.56 5.68
CA LYS A 71 7.51 -10.17 4.31
C LYS A 71 7.15 -8.69 4.21
N MET A 72 6.49 -8.12 5.23
CA MET A 72 6.11 -6.71 5.26
C MET A 72 7.31 -5.77 5.46
N LEU A 73 8.28 -6.18 6.27
CA LEU A 73 9.49 -5.41 6.53
C LEU A 73 10.53 -5.51 5.40
N GLN A 74 10.31 -6.39 4.42
CA GLN A 74 11.18 -6.51 3.26
C GLN A 74 11.12 -5.23 2.40
N SER A 75 12.28 -4.73 2.00
CA SER A 75 12.36 -3.56 1.10
C SER A 75 11.66 -3.87 -0.22
N GLU A 76 10.70 -3.02 -0.60
CA GLU A 76 9.99 -3.12 -1.89
C GLU A 76 10.97 -3.14 -3.06
N LYS A 77 12.07 -2.39 -2.96
CA LYS A 77 13.13 -2.38 -3.96
C LYS A 77 13.78 -3.77 -4.11
N ASP A 78 14.10 -4.43 -3.00
CA ASP A 78 14.73 -5.75 -3.01
C ASP A 78 13.74 -6.81 -3.51
N LYS A 79 12.45 -6.68 -3.18
CA LYS A 79 11.38 -7.54 -3.73
C LYS A 79 11.38 -7.45 -5.26
N LEU A 80 11.34 -6.23 -5.81
CA LEU A 80 11.27 -5.98 -7.25
C LEU A 80 12.52 -6.40 -8.04
N LEU A 81 13.69 -6.41 -7.42
CA LEU A 81 14.94 -6.89 -8.04
C LEU A 81 14.92 -8.39 -8.34
N HIS A 82 14.12 -9.16 -7.60
CA HIS A 82 14.02 -10.61 -7.75
C HIS A 82 12.68 -11.04 -8.41
N LEU A 83 11.90 -10.08 -8.93
CA LEU A 83 10.56 -10.34 -9.46
C LEU A 83 10.55 -11.42 -10.55
N GLU A 84 11.45 -11.38 -11.54
CA GLU A 84 11.51 -12.43 -12.56
C GLU A 84 11.77 -13.80 -11.95
N ALA A 85 12.72 -13.88 -11.02
CA ALA A 85 13.10 -15.14 -10.37
C ALA A 85 11.93 -15.73 -9.58
N GLU A 86 11.18 -14.89 -8.85
CA GLU A 86 9.97 -15.30 -8.13
C GLU A 86 8.89 -15.80 -9.09
N LEU A 87 8.63 -15.09 -10.20
CA LEU A 87 7.65 -15.54 -11.20
C LEU A 87 8.06 -16.85 -11.87
N HIS A 88 9.36 -17.06 -12.11
CA HIS A 88 9.91 -18.29 -12.67
C HIS A 88 9.74 -19.53 -11.78
N GLN A 89 9.56 -19.36 -10.46
CA GLN A 89 9.29 -20.50 -9.57
C GLN A 89 7.97 -21.19 -9.92
N ARG A 90 6.99 -20.43 -10.45
CA ARG A 90 5.66 -20.96 -10.83
C ARG A 90 5.49 -21.09 -12.35
N VAL A 91 6.11 -20.21 -13.14
CA VAL A 91 5.91 -20.13 -14.59
C VAL A 91 7.19 -20.52 -15.34
N ILE A 92 7.14 -21.65 -16.03
CA ILE A 92 8.30 -22.24 -16.71
C ILE A 92 8.28 -21.90 -18.21
N GLY A 93 9.41 -21.44 -18.75
CA GLY A 93 9.62 -21.27 -20.19
C GLY A 93 8.85 -20.14 -20.84
N GLN A 94 8.48 -19.10 -20.07
CA GLN A 94 7.80 -17.89 -20.55
C GLN A 94 8.64 -16.64 -20.27
N ASP A 95 9.95 -16.69 -20.59
CA ASP A 95 10.93 -15.66 -20.23
C ASP A 95 10.53 -14.26 -20.72
N GLU A 96 10.13 -14.15 -21.99
CA GLU A 96 9.71 -12.86 -22.59
C GLU A 96 8.49 -12.24 -21.90
N ALA A 97 7.49 -13.07 -21.55
CA ALA A 97 6.30 -12.59 -20.86
C ALA A 97 6.61 -12.14 -19.43
N ILE A 98 7.47 -12.88 -18.73
CA ILE A 98 7.91 -12.57 -17.37
C ILE A 98 8.74 -11.28 -17.36
N GLU A 99 9.68 -11.11 -18.28
CA GLU A 99 10.48 -9.89 -18.42
C GLU A 99 9.59 -8.68 -18.70
N ALA A 100 8.67 -8.78 -19.68
CA ALA A 100 7.78 -7.68 -20.04
C ALA A 100 6.86 -7.23 -18.88
N VAL A 101 6.34 -8.20 -18.11
CA VAL A 101 5.55 -7.91 -16.91
C VAL A 101 6.40 -7.25 -15.83
N SER A 102 7.59 -7.79 -15.58
CA SER A 102 8.50 -7.33 -14.53
C SER A 102 8.96 -5.90 -14.77
N ASP A 103 9.30 -5.56 -16.02
CA ASP A 103 9.67 -4.21 -16.43
C ASP A 103 8.55 -3.18 -16.26
N ALA A 104 7.32 -3.55 -16.62
CA ALA A 104 6.17 -2.67 -16.41
C ALA A 104 5.92 -2.39 -14.92
N VAL A 105 5.96 -3.43 -14.08
CA VAL A 105 5.83 -3.28 -12.62
C VAL A 105 6.92 -2.38 -12.05
N ARG A 106 8.19 -2.62 -12.41
CA ARG A 106 9.31 -1.77 -11.96
C ARG A 106 9.17 -0.32 -12.38
N ARG A 107 8.79 -0.06 -13.65
CA ARG A 107 8.58 1.31 -14.15
C ARG A 107 7.49 2.04 -13.36
N SER A 108 6.39 1.35 -13.06
CA SER A 108 5.29 1.92 -12.29
C SER A 108 5.74 2.26 -10.85
N ARG A 109 6.42 1.33 -10.17
CA ARG A 109 6.93 1.52 -8.81
C ARG A 109 8.02 2.57 -8.70
N ALA A 110 8.81 2.76 -9.77
CA ALA A 110 9.78 3.85 -9.87
C ALA A 110 9.16 5.23 -10.17
N GLY A 111 7.83 5.31 -10.34
CA GLY A 111 7.14 6.57 -10.67
C GLY A 111 7.42 7.08 -12.08
N LEU A 112 7.91 6.23 -12.98
CA LEU A 112 8.26 6.58 -14.37
C LEU A 112 7.06 6.50 -15.33
N GLN A 113 5.89 6.15 -14.82
CA GLN A 113 4.65 6.00 -15.58
C GLN A 113 3.64 7.10 -15.21
N ASP A 114 2.77 7.46 -16.15
CA ASP A 114 1.62 8.33 -15.90
C ASP A 114 0.76 7.80 -14.74
N PRO A 115 0.58 8.57 -13.64
CA PRO A 115 -0.23 8.17 -12.49
C PRO A 115 -1.70 7.90 -12.82
N LYS A 116 -2.20 8.37 -13.98
CA LYS A 116 -3.57 8.12 -14.44
C LYS A 116 -3.74 6.81 -15.20
N ARG A 117 -2.68 6.02 -15.37
CA ARG A 117 -2.70 4.74 -16.08
C ARG A 117 -2.47 3.56 -15.13
N PRO A 118 -3.01 2.36 -15.45
CA PRO A 118 -2.70 1.15 -14.68
C PRO A 118 -1.21 0.81 -14.70
N ILE A 119 -0.71 0.15 -13.66
CA ILE A 119 0.68 -0.35 -13.52
C ILE A 119 1.18 -1.04 -14.80
N GLY A 120 0.32 -1.83 -15.43
CA GLY A 120 0.58 -2.46 -16.72
C GLY A 120 -0.73 -2.89 -17.37
N SER A 121 -0.74 -2.93 -18.69
CA SER A 121 -1.82 -3.50 -19.49
C SER A 121 -1.21 -4.50 -20.46
N PHE A 122 -1.60 -5.77 -20.33
CA PHE A 122 -0.98 -6.88 -21.05
C PHE A 122 -2.03 -7.65 -21.83
N LEU A 123 -1.62 -8.16 -22.99
CA LEU A 123 -2.39 -9.10 -23.79
C LEU A 123 -1.55 -10.35 -24.01
N PHE A 124 -1.86 -11.44 -23.30
CA PHE A 124 -1.13 -12.70 -23.43
C PHE A 124 -1.67 -13.55 -24.59
N LEU A 125 -0.88 -13.64 -25.66
CA LEU A 125 -1.17 -14.46 -26.85
C LEU A 125 -0.48 -15.83 -26.75
N GLY A 126 -1.10 -16.88 -27.30
CA GLY A 126 -0.57 -18.25 -27.20
C GLY A 126 -1.67 -19.31 -27.04
N THR A 127 -1.28 -20.58 -27.01
CA THR A 127 -2.20 -21.72 -26.81
C THR A 127 -2.70 -21.79 -25.37
N THR A 128 -3.69 -22.64 -25.10
CA THR A 128 -4.16 -22.92 -23.74
C THR A 128 -3.12 -23.74 -22.97
N GLY A 129 -3.08 -23.57 -21.65
CA GLY A 129 -2.21 -24.38 -20.77
C GLY A 129 -0.74 -23.96 -20.71
N VAL A 130 -0.30 -22.95 -21.45
CA VAL A 130 1.12 -22.50 -21.48
C VAL A 130 1.53 -21.58 -20.32
N GLY A 131 0.62 -21.29 -19.38
CA GLY A 131 0.94 -20.51 -18.18
C GLY A 131 0.42 -19.07 -18.15
N LYS A 132 -0.45 -18.64 -19.08
CA LYS A 132 -1.01 -17.27 -19.08
C LYS A 132 -1.75 -16.91 -17.80
N THR A 133 -2.66 -17.78 -17.37
CA THR A 133 -3.42 -17.59 -16.12
C THR A 133 -2.53 -17.76 -14.90
N GLU A 134 -1.54 -18.65 -14.99
CA GLU A 134 -0.60 -18.90 -13.90
C GLU A 134 0.30 -17.70 -13.65
N LEU A 135 0.76 -17.02 -14.72
CA LEU A 135 1.51 -15.77 -14.61
C LEU A 135 0.70 -14.67 -13.94
N ALA A 136 -0.59 -14.56 -14.25
CA ALA A 136 -1.46 -13.58 -13.58
C ALA A 136 -1.62 -13.89 -12.08
N LYS A 137 -1.77 -15.16 -11.70
CA LYS A 137 -1.85 -15.59 -10.29
C LYS A 137 -0.53 -15.38 -9.54
N ALA A 138 0.59 -15.77 -10.14
CA ALA A 138 1.92 -15.59 -9.57
C ALA A 138 2.23 -14.09 -9.38
N LEU A 139 1.80 -13.24 -10.32
CA LEU A 139 1.92 -11.79 -10.18
C LEU A 139 1.05 -11.24 -9.05
N ALA A 140 -0.19 -11.72 -8.89
CA ALA A 140 -1.06 -11.32 -7.79
C ALA A 140 -0.47 -11.72 -6.43
N GLU A 141 0.02 -12.95 -6.30
CA GLU A 141 0.71 -13.41 -5.10
C GLU A 141 1.97 -12.58 -4.81
N PHE A 142 2.79 -12.28 -5.82
CA PHE A 142 3.99 -11.48 -5.58
C PHE A 142 3.67 -10.05 -5.10
N LEU A 143 2.70 -9.40 -5.75
CA LEU A 143 2.37 -8.00 -5.49
C LEU A 143 1.56 -7.79 -4.21
N PHE A 144 0.70 -8.75 -3.85
CA PHE A 144 -0.27 -8.60 -2.77
C PHE A 144 -0.15 -9.68 -1.68
N ASP A 145 0.81 -10.59 -1.80
CA ASP A 145 1.03 -11.73 -0.91
C ASP A 145 -0.19 -12.68 -0.81
N ASP A 146 -1.09 -12.62 -1.80
CA ASP A 146 -2.31 -13.42 -1.91
C ASP A 146 -2.73 -13.60 -3.37
N GLU A 147 -2.80 -14.85 -3.86
CA GLU A 147 -3.24 -15.14 -5.24
C GLU A 147 -4.73 -14.88 -5.48
N THR A 148 -5.54 -14.80 -4.43
CA THR A 148 -6.97 -14.51 -4.50
C THR A 148 -7.25 -13.01 -4.70
N MET A 149 -6.24 -12.16 -4.51
CA MET A 149 -6.24 -10.73 -4.86
C MET A 149 -6.17 -10.50 -6.37
N MET A 150 -6.94 -11.27 -7.12
CA MET A 150 -7.12 -11.20 -8.56
C MET A 150 -8.62 -11.26 -8.88
N THR A 151 -9.16 -10.18 -9.43
CA THR A 151 -10.51 -10.18 -9.97
C THR A 151 -10.52 -10.84 -11.35
N ARG A 152 -11.02 -12.08 -11.42
CA ARG A 152 -11.17 -12.80 -12.68
C ARG A 152 -12.53 -12.49 -13.31
N ILE A 153 -12.53 -12.10 -14.58
CA ILE A 153 -13.75 -11.92 -15.37
C ILE A 153 -13.67 -12.88 -16.55
N ASP A 154 -14.61 -13.83 -16.62
CA ASP A 154 -14.68 -14.79 -17.72
C ASP A 154 -15.40 -14.18 -18.92
N MET A 155 -14.64 -13.78 -19.94
CA MET A 155 -15.19 -13.14 -21.14
C MET A 155 -16.14 -14.05 -21.93
N SER A 156 -16.14 -15.36 -21.70
CA SER A 156 -17.11 -16.28 -22.30
C SER A 156 -18.55 -15.97 -21.85
N GLU A 157 -18.71 -15.39 -20.66
CA GLU A 157 -20.01 -14.95 -20.16
C GLU A 157 -20.46 -13.61 -20.75
N TYR A 158 -19.57 -12.90 -21.46
CA TYR A 158 -19.79 -11.55 -21.97
C TYR A 158 -19.90 -11.46 -23.50
N GLN A 159 -20.28 -12.56 -24.15
CA GLN A 159 -20.37 -12.62 -25.62
C GLN A 159 -21.54 -11.81 -26.19
N GLU A 160 -22.63 -11.68 -25.44
CA GLU A 160 -23.84 -11.00 -25.89
C GLU A 160 -23.84 -9.52 -25.50
N LYS A 161 -24.41 -8.64 -26.33
CA LYS A 161 -24.45 -7.18 -26.06
C LYS A 161 -25.07 -6.83 -24.70
N HIS A 162 -26.05 -7.60 -24.25
CA HIS A 162 -26.78 -7.34 -23.00
C HIS A 162 -26.00 -7.77 -21.75
N SER A 163 -25.01 -8.66 -21.89
CA SER A 163 -24.19 -9.13 -20.76
C SER A 163 -23.33 -8.03 -20.12
N VAL A 164 -23.06 -6.94 -20.85
CA VAL A 164 -22.23 -5.81 -20.40
C VAL A 164 -22.82 -5.14 -19.15
N SER A 165 -24.15 -5.15 -18.97
CA SER A 165 -24.79 -4.57 -17.77
C SER A 165 -24.31 -5.23 -16.48
N ARG A 166 -23.85 -6.49 -16.52
CA ARG A 166 -23.27 -7.19 -15.37
C ARG A 166 -21.93 -6.62 -14.94
N LEU A 167 -21.20 -5.96 -15.84
CA LEU A 167 -19.87 -5.38 -15.56
C LEU A 167 -19.96 -3.92 -15.11
N VAL A 168 -20.80 -3.13 -15.77
CA VAL A 168 -20.88 -1.66 -15.55
C VAL A 168 -22.12 -1.22 -14.77
N GLY A 169 -23.02 -2.15 -14.45
CA GLY A 169 -24.33 -1.89 -13.87
C GLY A 169 -25.40 -1.63 -14.93
N ALA A 170 -26.63 -2.01 -14.63
CA ALA A 170 -27.78 -1.69 -15.46
C ALA A 170 -28.21 -0.21 -15.26
N PRO A 171 -28.68 0.49 -16.31
CA PRO A 171 -29.33 1.78 -16.15
C PRO A 171 -30.56 1.67 -15.23
N PRO A 172 -30.95 2.74 -14.52
CA PRO A 172 -32.16 2.73 -13.68
C PRO A 172 -33.38 2.22 -14.46
N GLY A 173 -34.03 1.17 -13.93
CA GLY A 173 -35.23 0.55 -14.54
C GLY A 173 -34.98 -0.66 -15.44
N TYR A 174 -33.73 -1.12 -15.58
CA TYR A 174 -33.37 -2.34 -16.30
C TYR A 174 -32.64 -3.33 -15.38
N VAL A 175 -32.74 -4.63 -15.68
CA VAL A 175 -31.91 -5.70 -15.10
C VAL A 175 -30.78 -6.01 -16.08
#